data_AF-Q55BX8-F1
#
_entry.id   AF-Q55BX8-F1
#
_cell.length_a   1.000
_cell.length_b   1.000
_cell.length_c   1.000
_cell.angle_alpha   90.00
_cell.angle_beta   90.00
_cell.angle_gamma   90.00
#
_symmetry.space_group_name_H-M   'P 1'
#
loop_
_entity.id
_entity.type
_entity.pdbx_description
1 polymer ?
#
loop_
_entity_poly.entity_id
_entity_poly.type
_entity_poly.pdbx_seq_one_letter_code
_entity_poly.pdbx_strand_id
1 'polypeptide(L)'
;MTSIISKVISEVFVEFNESIGKQAIFFLTNLIKQCTNLDEMKQEFIIFCKDNSLIEKDSDIEKTFREIINNLKKRKMNCIYHQIIQ
;
A
#
# COMPACT_ATOMS: atom_id res chain seq x y z
N MET A 1 6.11 -4.70 13.53
CA MET A 1 5.07 -4.21 12.60
C MET A 1 5.65 -3.54 11.35
N THR A 2 6.52 -2.52 11.45
CA THR A 2 7.13 -1.81 10.30
C THR A 2 7.70 -2.75 9.24
N SER A 3 8.43 -3.79 9.67
CA SER A 3 9.08 -4.75 8.78
C SER A 3 8.12 -5.51 7.85
N ILE A 4 6.91 -5.85 8.31
CA ILE A 4 5.95 -6.62 7.50
C ILE A 4 5.29 -5.73 6.44
N ILE A 5 4.87 -4.52 6.81
CA ILE A 5 4.24 -3.58 5.88
C ILE A 5 5.23 -3.21 4.77
N SER A 6 6.45 -2.81 5.14
CA SER A 6 7.50 -2.48 4.18
C SER A 6 7.81 -3.66 3.26
N LYS A 7 7.87 -4.89 3.79
CA LYS A 7 8.06 -6.10 2.98
C LYS A 7 6.91 -6.33 1.99
N VAL A 8 5.66 -6.18 2.41
CA VAL A 8 4.50 -6.31 1.52
C VAL A 8 4.53 -5.26 0.41
N ILE A 9 4.78 -4.01 0.74
CA ILE A 9 4.89 -2.93 -0.26
C ILE A 9 5.99 -3.27 -1.26
N SER A 10 7.18 -3.63 -0.79
CA SER A 10 8.29 -3.99 -1.68
C SER A 10 7.96 -5.18 -2.58
N GLU A 11 7.37 -6.24 -2.04
CA GLU A 11 6.98 -7.43 -2.82
C GLU A 11 5.97 -7.07 -3.92
N VAL A 12 4.94 -6.30 -3.57
CA VAL A 12 3.93 -5.90 -4.55
C VAL A 12 4.54 -4.99 -5.63
N PHE A 13 5.29 -3.95 -5.28
CA PHE A 13 5.85 -3.04 -6.30
C PHE A 13 6.86 -3.73 -7.23
N VAL A 14 7.62 -4.71 -6.73
CA VAL A 14 8.48 -5.55 -7.57
C VAL A 14 7.66 -6.37 -8.57
N GLU A 15 6.51 -6.92 -8.17
CA GLU A 15 5.60 -7.63 -9.08
C GLU A 15 4.98 -6.70 -10.15
N PHE A 16 4.71 -5.44 -9.80
CA PHE A 16 4.24 -4.42 -10.75
C PHE A 16 5.34 -3.81 -11.63
N ASN A 17 6.54 -4.41 -11.59
CA ASN A 17 7.70 -4.13 -12.45
C ASN A 17 8.43 -2.82 -12.16
N GLU A 18 8.34 -2.33 -10.92
CA GLU A 18 8.99 -1.10 -10.50
C GLU A 18 9.91 -1.27 -9.28
N SER A 19 11.10 -0.70 -9.37
CA SER A 19 11.94 -0.49 -8.19
C SER A 19 11.41 0.71 -7.41
N ILE A 20 10.56 0.45 -6.41
CA ILE A 20 10.13 1.49 -5.47
C ILE A 20 11.31 1.94 -4.58
N GLY A 21 11.53 3.27 -4.50
CA GLY A 21 12.56 3.85 -3.64
C GLY A 21 12.28 3.64 -2.14
N LYS A 22 13.34 3.63 -1.31
CA LYS A 22 13.19 3.52 0.17
C LYS A 22 12.26 4.59 0.77
N GLN A 23 12.29 5.80 0.22
CA GLN A 23 11.42 6.90 0.65
C GLN A 23 9.94 6.60 0.40
N ALA A 24 9.63 6.02 -0.76
CA ALA A 24 8.28 5.63 -1.14
C ALA A 24 7.75 4.48 -0.26
N ILE A 25 8.58 3.47 0.02
CA ILE A 25 8.25 2.41 0.99
C ILE A 25 7.96 3.01 2.37
N PHE A 26 8.78 3.96 2.82
CA PHE A 26 8.62 4.60 4.13
C PHE A 26 7.33 5.41 4.21
N PHE A 27 7.03 6.23 3.19
CA PHE A 27 5.79 6.98 3.09
C PHE A 27 4.57 6.06 3.16
N LEU A 28 4.52 5.05 2.29
CA LEU A 28 3.41 4.09 2.25
C LEU A 28 3.28 3.31 3.55
N THR A 29 4.39 2.94 4.19
CA THR A 29 4.38 2.28 5.49
C THR A 29 3.77 3.18 6.57
N ASN A 30 4.03 4.47 6.53
CA ASN A 30 3.45 5.43 7.49
C ASN A 30 1.98 5.70 7.19
N LEU A 31 1.63 5.88 5.90
CA LEU A 31 0.25 6.03 5.45
C LEU A 31 -0.62 4.89 5.98
N ILE A 32 -0.20 3.64 5.74
CA ILE A 32 -0.92 2.44 6.17
C ILE A 32 -1.03 2.34 7.71
N LYS A 33 -0.08 2.90 8.46
CA LYS A 33 -0.14 2.90 9.93
C LYS A 33 -1.05 3.97 10.51
N GLN A 34 -1.15 5.11 9.83
CA GLN A 34 -1.86 6.29 10.32
C GLN A 34 -3.31 6.32 9.87
N CYS A 35 -3.62 5.73 8.71
CA CYS A 35 -4.99 5.71 8.19
C CYS A 35 -5.88 4.80 9.03
N THR A 36 -6.98 5.37 9.52
CA THR A 36 -8.11 4.66 10.13
C THR A 36 -9.21 4.35 9.11
N ASN A 37 -9.17 5.01 7.95
CA ASN A 37 -10.14 4.91 6.88
C ASN A 37 -9.47 4.37 5.61
N LEU A 38 -10.01 3.26 5.08
CA LEU A 38 -9.49 2.62 3.87
C LEU A 38 -9.65 3.50 2.62
N ASP A 39 -10.74 4.27 2.53
CA ASP A 39 -10.99 5.13 1.38
C ASP A 39 -10.02 6.31 1.35
N GLU A 40 -9.75 6.94 2.49
CA GLU A 40 -8.71 7.98 2.60
C GLU A 40 -7.33 7.41 2.26
N MET A 41 -7.01 6.22 2.79
CA MET A 41 -5.75 5.54 2.46
C MET A 41 -5.61 5.27 0.97
N LYS A 42 -6.72 4.89 0.29
CA LYS A 42 -6.75 4.67 -1.16
C LYS A 42 -6.48 5.96 -1.91
N GLN A 43 -7.11 7.07 -1.53
CA GLN A 43 -6.90 8.36 -2.18
C GLN A 43 -5.46 8.85 -2.05
N GLU A 44 -4.90 8.81 -0.83
CA GLU A 44 -3.51 9.18 -0.59
C GLU A 44 -2.53 8.27 -1.33
N PHE A 45 -2.83 6.97 -1.41
CA PHE A 45 -2.04 6.02 -2.21
C PHE A 45 -2.06 6.38 -3.70
N ILE A 46 -3.23 6.74 -4.25
CA ILE A 46 -3.37 7.14 -5.66
C ILE A 46 -2.58 8.42 -5.93
N ILE A 47 -2.74 9.45 -5.09
CA ILE A 47 -1.99 10.72 -5.20
C ILE A 47 -0.49 10.42 -5.19
N PHE A 48 -0.03 9.63 -4.22
CA PHE A 48 1.37 9.27 -4.09
C PHE A 48 1.92 8.56 -5.35
N CYS A 49 1.17 7.60 -5.90
CA CYS A 49 1.61 6.87 -7.10
C CYS A 49 1.69 7.79 -8.33
N LYS A 50 0.75 8.74 -8.47
CA LYS A 50 0.74 9.70 -9.58
C LYS A 50 1.87 10.72 -9.46
N ASP A 51 2.04 11.32 -8.28
CA ASP A 51 3.06 12.35 -8.03
C ASP A 51 4.48 11.83 -8.21
N ASN A 52 4.71 10.55 -7.88
CA ASN A 52 6.01 9.91 -8.01
C ASN A 52 6.18 9.15 -9.35
N SER A 53 5.20 9.24 -10.27
CA SER A 53 5.20 8.52 -11.55
C SER A 53 5.53 7.03 -11.39
N LEU A 54 5.01 6.41 -10.32
CA LEU A 54 5.23 5.00 -10.06
C LEU A 54 4.36 4.19 -11.03
N ILE A 55 3.05 4.37 -10.97
CA ILE A 55 2.17 3.55 -11.80
C ILE A 55 1.49 4.44 -12.83
N GLU A 56 1.78 4.19 -14.11
CA GLU A 56 1.28 5.00 -15.23
C GLU A 56 -0.25 4.88 -15.43
N LYS A 57 -0.82 3.70 -15.17
CA LYS A 57 -2.23 3.42 -15.40
C LYS A 57 -3.03 3.44 -14.10
N ASP A 58 -4.11 4.22 -14.07
CA ASP A 58 -5.05 4.26 -12.95
C ASP A 58 -5.59 2.86 -12.59
N SER A 59 -5.84 1.99 -13.58
CA SER A 59 -6.27 0.60 -13.35
C SER A 59 -5.23 -0.23 -12.58
N ASP A 60 -3.96 0.02 -12.85
CA ASP A 60 -2.85 -0.68 -12.20
C ASP A 60 -2.63 -0.11 -10.80
N ILE A 61 -2.80 1.20 -10.58
CA ILE A 61 -2.78 1.80 -9.23
C ILE A 61 -3.80 1.11 -8.32
N GLU A 62 -5.04 0.96 -8.79
CA GLU A 62 -6.08 0.28 -8.02
C GLU A 62 -5.75 -1.19 -7.75
N LYS A 63 -5.16 -1.88 -8.75
CA LYS A 63 -4.77 -3.28 -8.60
C LYS A 63 -3.65 -3.43 -7.57
N THR A 64 -2.63 -2.58 -7.61
CA THR A 64 -1.53 -2.53 -6.64
C THR A 64 -2.05 -2.28 -5.23
N PHE A 65 -2.94 -1.31 -5.07
CA PHE A 65 -3.55 -1.02 -3.77
C PHE A 65 -4.31 -2.23 -3.22
N ARG A 66 -5.15 -2.87 -4.05
CA ARG A 66 -5.88 -4.08 -3.65
C ARG A 66 -4.93 -5.22 -3.27
N GLU A 67 -3.83 -5.41 -4.01
CA GLU A 67 -2.83 -6.42 -3.67
C GLU A 67 -2.12 -6.13 -2.35
N ILE A 68 -1.75 -4.88 -2.06
CA ILE A 68 -1.17 -4.49 -0.77
C ILE A 68 -2.14 -4.84 0.36
N ILE A 69 -3.40 -4.41 0.25
CA ILE A 69 -4.42 -4.70 1.27
C ILE A 69 -4.64 -6.20 1.45
N ASN A 70 -4.76 -6.95 0.34
CA ASN A 70 -4.97 -8.40 0.39
C ASN A 70 -3.80 -9.12 1.04
N ASN A 71 -2.56 -8.72 0.74
CA ASN A 71 -1.36 -9.28 1.36
C ASN A 71 -1.29 -8.94 2.86
N LEU A 72 -1.65 -7.71 3.26
CA LEU A 72 -1.72 -7.31 4.67
C LEU A 72 -2.80 -8.10 5.44
N LYS A 73 -3.97 -8.31 4.82
CA LYS A 73 -5.05 -9.15 5.38
C LYS A 73 -4.60 -10.60 5.55
N LYS A 74 -4.00 -11.21 4.52
CA LYS A 74 -3.48 -12.59 4.56
C LYS A 74 -2.45 -12.79 5.68
N ARG A 75 -1.62 -11.77 5.95
CA ARG A 75 -0.61 -11.79 7.02
C ARG A 75 -1.16 -11.48 8.41
N LYS A 76 -2.49 -11.44 8.59
CA LYS A 76 -3.18 -11.18 9.87
C LYS A 76 -2.64 -9.93 10.58
N MET A 77 -2.38 -8.84 9.84
CA MET A 77 -2.09 -7.56 10.50
C MET A 77 -3.36 -7.03 11.15
N ASN A 78 -3.49 -7.29 12.46
CA ASN A 78 -4.68 -7.01 13.26
C ASN A 78 -5.20 -5.55 13.16
N CYS A 79 -4.34 -4.56 12.95
CA CYS A 79 -4.77 -3.16 12.83
C CYS A 79 -5.67 -2.92 11.60
N ILE A 80 -5.32 -3.52 10.46
CA ILE A 80 -6.09 -3.40 9.21
C ILE A 80 -7.23 -4.42 9.19
N TYR A 81 -6.98 -5.62 9.73
CA TYR A 81 -7.97 -6.70 9.76
C TYR A 81 -9.19 -6.35 10.64
N HIS A 82 -8.98 -5.68 11.78
CA HIS A 82 -10.08 -5.26 12.64
C HIS A 82 -10.92 -4.14 12.02
N GLN A 83 -10.33 -3.30 11.17
CA GLN A 83 -11.01 -2.13 10.59
C GLN A 83 -11.70 -2.41 9.24
N ILE A 84 -11.26 -3.39 8.45
CA ILE A 84 -11.91 -3.72 7.16
C ILE A 84 -13.08 -4.71 7.32
N ILE A 85 -13.25 -5.34 8.49
CA ILE A 85 -14.36 -6.25 8.79
C ILE A 85 -15.53 -5.52 9.48
N GLN A 86 -15.32 -4.30 9.99
CA GLN A 86 -16.41 -3.44 10.46
C GLN A 86 -17.00 -2.66 9.29
#